data_AF-A0A2M7S2E4-F1
#
_entry.id   AF-A0A2M7S2E4-F1
#
_cell.length_a   1.000
_cell.length_b   1.000
_cell.length_c   1.000
_cell.angle_alpha   90.00
_cell.angle_beta   90.00
_cell.angle_gamma   90.00
#
_symmetry.space_group_name_H-M   'P 1'
#
loop_
_entity.id
_entity.type
_entity.pdbx_description
1 polymer ?
#
loop_
_entity_poly.entity_id
_entity_poly.type
_entity_poly.pdbx_seq_one_letter_code
_entity_poly.pdbx_strand_id
1 'polypeptide(L)'
;MKLDDIVISKAIMETFTKDFVDYLEVDVAIVGGGPAGLTAGYYLAKKGKKVVLFERKLSIGGGMWGGGMMYNKCVFQEDAKKILDEFGVTTHKYQEGYYVTDSLETVSVLCSKAIKAGLKIFNLISVEDVMIRKEKITGLVLNWSAVQLAKLHVDPMTIRAKYVIDATGHDAEVVKIVVRKIGKKLYTKTGDMLGEKPMWAEVGEKDIIKNTKECYPGLYICGMASNAVFGGPRMGPIFGGMLLSGKRISGLVT
;
A
#
# COMPACT_ATOMS: atom_id res chain seq x y z
N MET A 1 -27.76 -20.09 -23.46
CA MET A 1 -26.58 -19.50 -24.14
C MET A 1 -25.46 -20.53 -24.09
N LYS A 2 -24.79 -20.82 -25.22
CA LYS A 2 -23.57 -21.65 -25.21
C LYS A 2 -22.36 -20.74 -24.99
N LEU A 3 -21.42 -21.17 -24.16
CA LEU A 3 -20.14 -20.48 -23.93
C LEU A 3 -19.13 -20.95 -25.00
N ASP A 4 -18.18 -20.08 -25.33
CA ASP A 4 -17.10 -20.34 -26.29
C ASP A 4 -15.74 -20.02 -25.64
N ASP A 5 -14.81 -20.97 -25.67
CA ASP A 5 -13.52 -20.89 -24.97
C ASP A 5 -12.61 -19.78 -25.52
N ILE A 6 -12.69 -19.49 -26.82
CA ILE A 6 -11.92 -18.42 -27.46
C ILE A 6 -12.49 -17.06 -27.07
N VAL A 7 -13.82 -16.94 -26.98
CA VAL A 7 -14.48 -15.71 -26.50
C VAL A 7 -14.09 -15.42 -25.05
N ILE A 8 -14.03 -16.43 -24.18
CA ILE A 8 -13.58 -16.27 -22.78
C ILE A 8 -12.14 -15.74 -22.73
N SER A 9 -11.24 -16.34 -23.51
CA SER A 9 -9.82 -15.96 -23.55
C SER A 9 -9.63 -14.53 -24.04
N LYS A 10 -10.30 -14.16 -25.14
CA LYS A 10 -10.27 -12.78 -25.67
C LYS A 10 -10.82 -11.78 -24.67
N ALA A 11 -11.96 -12.08 -24.04
CA ALA A 11 -12.58 -11.20 -23.06
C ALA A 11 -11.61 -10.86 -21.92
N ILE A 12 -10.87 -11.84 -21.39
CA ILE A 12 -9.89 -11.62 -20.34
C ILE A 12 -8.68 -10.81 -20.86
N MET A 13 -8.08 -11.23 -21.97
CA MET A 13 -6.85 -10.61 -22.48
C MET A 13 -7.08 -9.16 -22.93
N GLU A 14 -8.14 -8.91 -23.69
CA GLU A 14 -8.44 -7.59 -24.25
C GLU A 14 -8.84 -6.61 -23.15
N THR A 15 -9.68 -7.02 -22.19
CA THR A 15 -10.09 -6.15 -21.09
C THR A 15 -8.96 -5.89 -20.10
N PHE A 16 -8.13 -6.89 -19.77
CA PHE A 16 -6.94 -6.67 -18.95
C PHE A 16 -5.97 -5.72 -19.62
N THR A 17 -5.68 -5.93 -20.92
CA THR A 17 -4.76 -5.08 -21.68
C THR A 17 -5.28 -3.66 -21.75
N LYS A 18 -6.57 -3.48 -22.03
CA LYS A 18 -7.22 -2.16 -22.03
C LYS A 18 -7.07 -1.48 -20.68
N ASP A 19 -7.40 -2.16 -19.58
CA ASP A 19 -7.25 -1.61 -18.24
C ASP A 19 -5.79 -1.27 -17.92
N PHE A 20 -4.84 -2.12 -18.30
CA PHE A 20 -3.43 -1.88 -18.03
C PHE A 20 -2.90 -0.66 -18.82
N VAL A 21 -3.26 -0.55 -20.10
CA VAL A 21 -2.95 0.60 -20.95
C VAL A 21 -3.59 1.88 -20.40
N ASP A 22 -4.87 1.81 -20.02
CA ASP A 22 -5.60 2.93 -19.43
C ASP A 22 -4.88 3.45 -18.17
N TYR A 23 -4.18 2.61 -17.41
CA TYR A 23 -3.47 2.98 -16.18
C TYR A 23 -1.94 3.17 -16.32
N LEU A 24 -1.41 3.27 -17.55
CA LEU A 24 0.01 3.64 -17.76
C LEU A 24 0.31 5.09 -17.33
N GLU A 25 -0.71 5.94 -17.24
CA GLU A 25 -0.63 7.32 -16.73
C GLU A 25 -1.71 7.56 -15.66
N VAL A 26 -1.25 7.86 -14.44
CA VAL A 26 -2.10 8.02 -13.25
C VAL A 26 -1.75 9.25 -12.43
N ASP A 27 -2.67 9.69 -11.58
CA ASP A 27 -2.35 10.70 -10.57
C ASP A 27 -1.47 10.10 -9.48
N VAL A 28 -1.83 8.91 -8.99
CA VAL A 28 -1.15 8.26 -7.87
C VAL A 28 -0.94 6.78 -8.14
N ALA A 29 0.29 6.31 -7.93
CA ALA A 29 0.63 4.90 -7.90
C ALA A 29 1.01 4.46 -6.48
N ILE A 30 0.34 3.44 -5.96
CA ILE A 30 0.56 2.88 -4.62
C ILE A 30 1.27 1.53 -4.77
N VAL A 31 2.29 1.28 -3.95
CA VAL A 31 3.03 0.01 -3.95
C VAL A 31 2.77 -0.72 -2.63
N GLY A 32 2.11 -1.87 -2.70
CA GLY A 32 1.73 -2.68 -1.54
C GLY A 32 0.24 -2.64 -1.21
N GLY A 33 -0.43 -3.79 -1.32
CA GLY A 33 -1.86 -4.01 -1.07
C GLY A 33 -2.21 -4.29 0.39
N GLY A 34 -1.44 -3.75 1.34
CA GLY A 34 -1.70 -3.87 2.77
C GLY A 34 -2.79 -2.90 3.27
N PRO A 35 -3.12 -2.93 4.59
CA PRO A 35 -4.18 -2.08 5.15
C PRO A 35 -3.95 -0.58 4.88
N ALA A 36 -2.72 -0.09 5.04
CA ALA A 36 -2.41 1.32 4.77
C ALA A 36 -2.59 1.70 3.29
N GLY A 37 -2.09 0.86 2.37
CA GLY A 37 -2.20 1.09 0.93
C GLY A 37 -3.65 1.05 0.43
N LEU A 38 -4.45 0.10 0.92
CA LEU A 38 -5.88 0.00 0.62
C LEU A 38 -6.65 1.22 1.14
N THR A 39 -6.40 1.65 2.37
CA THR A 39 -7.05 2.84 2.93
C THR A 39 -6.65 4.11 2.18
N ALA A 40 -5.36 4.26 1.83
CA ALA A 40 -4.90 5.39 1.01
C ALA A 40 -5.60 5.40 -0.36
N GLY A 41 -5.62 4.25 -1.05
CA GLY A 41 -6.25 4.12 -2.36
C GLY A 41 -7.75 4.38 -2.33
N TYR A 42 -8.46 3.89 -1.31
CA TYR A 42 -9.88 4.18 -1.10
C TYR A 42 -10.15 5.70 -0.99
N TYR A 43 -9.45 6.39 -0.09
CA TYR A 43 -9.71 7.82 0.13
C TYR A 43 -9.27 8.70 -1.05
N LEU A 44 -8.19 8.33 -1.74
CA LEU A 44 -7.75 9.03 -2.97
C LEU A 44 -8.74 8.82 -4.12
N ALA A 45 -9.21 7.59 -4.33
CA ALA A 45 -10.19 7.30 -5.38
C ALA A 45 -11.53 8.01 -5.10
N LYS A 46 -11.98 8.05 -3.83
CA LYS A 46 -13.14 8.84 -3.41
C LYS A 46 -13.01 10.34 -3.70
N LYS A 47 -11.79 10.87 -3.81
CA LYS A 47 -11.50 12.27 -4.20
C LYS A 47 -11.44 12.46 -5.72
N GLY A 48 -11.83 11.46 -6.51
CA GLY A 48 -11.84 11.51 -7.96
C GLY A 48 -10.46 11.39 -8.60
N LYS A 49 -9.43 10.97 -7.85
CA LYS A 49 -8.09 10.73 -8.39
C LYS A 49 -8.06 9.42 -9.17
N LYS A 50 -7.29 9.39 -10.26
CA LYS A 50 -6.97 8.15 -10.95
C LYS A 50 -5.84 7.44 -10.22
N VAL A 51 -6.20 6.42 -9.44
CA VAL A 51 -5.28 5.71 -8.54
C VAL A 51 -5.12 4.26 -8.98
N VAL A 52 -3.87 3.80 -9.00
CA VAL A 52 -3.52 2.39 -9.19
C VAL A 52 -2.72 1.87 -8.00
N LEU A 53 -2.95 0.62 -7.61
CA LEU A 53 -2.18 -0.10 -6.62
C LEU A 53 -1.54 -1.34 -7.25
N PHE A 54 -0.24 -1.54 -7.02
CA PHE A 54 0.48 -2.76 -7.40
C PHE A 54 0.80 -3.59 -6.16
N GLU A 55 0.43 -4.87 -6.20
CA GLU A 55 0.73 -5.85 -5.16
C GLU A 55 1.49 -7.03 -5.76
N ARG A 56 2.58 -7.44 -5.10
CA ARG A 56 3.44 -8.51 -5.59
C ARG A 56 2.81 -9.90 -5.42
N LYS A 57 2.01 -10.10 -4.38
CA LYS A 57 1.36 -11.38 -4.08
C LYS A 57 0.06 -11.54 -4.87
N LEU A 58 -0.43 -12.77 -4.91
CA LEU A 58 -1.76 -13.07 -5.46
C LEU A 58 -2.85 -12.41 -4.62
N SER A 59 -2.80 -12.59 -3.30
CA SER A 59 -3.81 -12.08 -2.38
C SER A 59 -3.51 -10.67 -1.91
N ILE A 60 -4.54 -9.83 -1.94
CA ILE A 60 -4.53 -8.47 -1.38
C ILE A 60 -4.75 -8.54 0.14
N GLY A 61 -4.17 -7.62 0.91
CA GLY A 61 -4.33 -7.52 2.37
C GLY A 61 -3.04 -7.48 3.17
N GLY A 62 -1.90 -7.74 2.53
CA GLY A 62 -0.59 -7.75 3.20
C GLY A 62 -0.54 -8.73 4.37
N GLY A 63 0.07 -8.29 5.48
CA GLY A 63 0.30 -9.12 6.68
C GLY A 63 -0.91 -9.28 7.62
N MET A 64 -2.09 -8.78 7.26
CA MET A 64 -3.22 -8.70 8.20
C MET A 64 -4.02 -10.02 8.32
N TRP A 65 -4.00 -10.87 7.28
CA TRP A 65 -4.77 -12.12 7.20
C TRP A 65 -4.62 -13.07 8.39
N GLY A 66 -3.42 -13.13 8.99
CA GLY A 66 -3.12 -14.04 10.10
C GLY A 66 -3.34 -13.45 11.48
N GLY A 67 -3.79 -12.19 11.58
CA GLY A 67 -3.88 -11.46 12.84
C GLY A 67 -2.57 -11.47 13.64
N GLY A 68 -2.63 -11.80 14.93
CA GLY A 68 -1.47 -11.89 15.82
C GLY A 68 -1.11 -13.34 16.13
N MET A 69 0.09 -13.80 15.75
CA MET A 69 0.55 -15.18 16.00
C MET A 69 -0.44 -16.24 15.49
N MET A 70 -1.00 -16.05 14.29
CA MET A 70 -2.04 -16.90 13.66
C MET A 70 -3.41 -16.89 14.35
N TYR A 71 -3.59 -16.16 15.45
CA TYR A 71 -4.91 -15.81 15.94
C TYR A 71 -5.47 -14.72 15.03
N ASN A 72 -6.42 -15.10 14.17
CA ASN A 72 -7.00 -14.32 13.08
C ASN A 72 -7.90 -13.14 13.55
N LYS A 73 -7.50 -12.46 14.61
CA LYS A 73 -8.12 -11.25 15.15
C LYS A 73 -7.15 -10.06 15.04
N CYS A 74 -7.72 -8.89 14.80
CA CYS A 74 -6.99 -7.63 14.75
C CYS A 74 -7.49 -6.70 15.85
N VAL A 75 -6.57 -5.92 16.44
CA VAL A 75 -6.90 -4.90 17.44
C VAL A 75 -6.81 -3.50 16.81
N PHE A 76 -7.69 -2.60 17.23
CA PHE A 76 -7.74 -1.20 16.81
C PHE A 76 -8.08 -0.28 17.98
N GLN A 77 -7.45 0.89 18.04
CA GLN A 77 -7.85 1.97 18.95
C GLN A 77 -9.08 2.74 18.44
N GLU A 78 -9.71 3.49 19.35
CA GLU A 78 -10.91 4.33 19.11
C GLU A 78 -10.82 5.19 17.83
N ASP A 79 -9.69 5.85 17.60
CA ASP A 79 -9.53 6.73 16.43
C ASP A 79 -9.69 6.00 15.09
N ALA A 80 -9.25 4.75 15.03
CA ALA A 80 -9.36 3.92 13.83
C ALA A 80 -10.76 3.32 13.65
N LYS A 81 -11.55 3.24 14.72
CA LYS A 81 -12.92 2.70 14.69
C LYS A 81 -13.81 3.44 13.69
N LYS A 82 -13.68 4.77 13.59
CA LYS A 82 -14.43 5.58 12.61
C LYS A 82 -14.19 5.15 11.16
N ILE A 83 -12.98 4.71 10.84
CA ILE A 83 -12.65 4.18 9.51
C ILE A 83 -13.28 2.79 9.35
N LEU A 84 -13.21 1.92 10.36
CA LEU A 84 -13.85 0.61 10.31
C LEU A 84 -15.37 0.73 10.10
N ASP A 85 -16.02 1.65 10.80
CA ASP A 85 -17.45 1.94 10.67
C ASP A 85 -17.79 2.46 9.25
N GLU A 86 -16.98 3.37 8.69
CA GLU A 86 -17.16 3.85 7.31
C GLU A 86 -17.07 2.71 6.29
N PHE A 87 -16.16 1.77 6.52
CA PHE A 87 -15.98 0.60 5.67
C PHE A 87 -17.04 -0.48 5.93
N GLY A 88 -17.79 -0.40 7.04
CA GLY A 88 -18.79 -1.38 7.43
C GLY A 88 -18.18 -2.70 7.89
N VAL A 89 -17.03 -2.65 8.56
CA VAL A 89 -16.39 -3.81 9.19
C VAL A 89 -17.07 -4.08 10.54
N THR A 90 -17.37 -5.34 10.84
CA THR A 90 -17.91 -5.72 12.14
C THR A 90 -16.85 -5.53 13.23
N THR A 91 -17.17 -4.69 14.21
CA THR A 91 -16.28 -4.40 15.35
C THR A 91 -16.91 -4.84 16.67
N HIS A 92 -16.12 -5.49 17.53
CA HIS A 92 -16.51 -5.81 18.90
C HIS A 92 -15.67 -4.98 19.88
N LYS A 93 -16.31 -4.32 20.84
CA LYS A 93 -15.60 -3.64 21.93
C LYS A 93 -15.04 -4.69 22.89
N TYR A 94 -13.72 -4.74 23.08
CA TYR A 94 -13.08 -5.59 24.08
C TYR A 94 -13.03 -4.90 25.44
N GLN A 95 -12.59 -3.64 25.45
CA GLN A 95 -12.66 -2.74 26.59
C GLN A 95 -12.61 -1.29 26.10
N GLU A 96 -12.65 -0.30 27.01
CA GLU A 96 -12.56 1.12 26.66
C GLU A 96 -11.32 1.41 25.80
N GLY A 97 -11.52 1.98 24.61
CA GLY A 97 -10.46 2.29 23.67
C GLY A 97 -9.88 1.12 22.86
N TYR A 98 -10.35 -0.13 23.06
CA TYR A 98 -9.85 -1.31 22.34
C TYR A 98 -10.99 -2.06 21.63
N TYR A 99 -10.86 -2.17 20.31
CA TYR A 99 -11.81 -2.87 19.45
C TYR A 99 -11.13 -4.03 18.75
N VAL A 100 -11.88 -5.13 18.61
CA VAL A 100 -11.44 -6.35 17.94
C VAL A 100 -12.29 -6.57 16.70
N THR A 101 -11.65 -6.96 15.61
CA THR A 101 -12.31 -7.40 14.37
C THR A 101 -11.83 -8.79 13.97
N ASP A 102 -12.61 -9.46 13.13
CA ASP A 102 -12.09 -10.60 12.39
C ASP A 102 -11.13 -10.12 11.29
N SER A 103 -9.92 -10.68 11.23
CA SER A 103 -8.93 -10.24 10.26
C SER A 103 -9.32 -10.54 8.81
N LEU A 104 -10.04 -11.64 8.57
CA LEU A 104 -10.44 -12.08 7.23
C LEU A 104 -11.52 -11.14 6.67
N GLU A 105 -12.51 -10.82 7.51
CA GLU A 105 -13.56 -9.84 7.19
C GLU A 105 -12.94 -8.48 6.89
N THR A 106 -12.10 -7.97 7.79
CA THR A 106 -11.52 -6.63 7.64
C THR A 106 -10.70 -6.51 6.37
N VAL A 107 -9.82 -7.49 6.04
CA VAL A 107 -9.09 -7.45 4.76
C VAL A 107 -10.05 -7.43 3.57
N SER A 108 -11.04 -8.33 3.59
CA SER A 108 -11.98 -8.50 2.48
C SER A 108 -12.81 -7.24 2.22
N VAL A 109 -13.29 -6.61 3.30
CA VAL A 109 -14.07 -5.37 3.25
C VAL A 109 -13.22 -4.19 2.81
N LEU A 110 -12.01 -4.02 3.36
CA LEU A 110 -11.07 -2.97 2.92
C LEU A 110 -10.81 -3.05 1.43
N CYS A 111 -10.49 -4.24 0.92
CA CYS A 111 -10.25 -4.48 -0.50
C CYS A 111 -11.49 -4.17 -1.36
N SER A 112 -12.64 -4.74 -1.00
CA SER A 112 -13.90 -4.55 -1.73
C SER A 112 -14.32 -3.08 -1.79
N LYS A 113 -14.23 -2.36 -0.66
CA LYS A 113 -14.58 -0.94 -0.58
C LYS A 113 -13.61 -0.07 -1.38
N ALA A 114 -12.31 -0.36 -1.33
CA ALA A 114 -11.31 0.38 -2.11
C ALA A 114 -11.58 0.25 -3.62
N ILE A 115 -11.80 -0.98 -4.11
CA ILE A 115 -12.12 -1.23 -5.52
C ILE A 115 -13.42 -0.51 -5.92
N LYS A 116 -14.48 -0.64 -5.12
CA LYS A 116 -15.77 0.03 -5.37
C LYS A 116 -15.69 1.56 -5.35
N ALA A 117 -14.71 2.13 -4.63
CA ALA A 117 -14.46 3.56 -4.64
C ALA A 117 -13.69 4.04 -5.89
N GLY A 118 -13.21 3.14 -6.74
CA GLY A 118 -12.50 3.45 -7.98
C GLY A 118 -11.00 3.15 -7.97
N LEU A 119 -10.46 2.52 -6.91
CA LEU A 119 -9.08 2.07 -6.89
C LEU A 119 -8.88 0.91 -7.87
N LYS A 120 -8.00 1.06 -8.87
CA LYS A 120 -7.56 -0.07 -9.69
C LYS A 120 -6.44 -0.81 -8.96
N ILE A 121 -6.54 -2.13 -8.88
CA ILE A 121 -5.52 -2.98 -8.28
C ILE A 121 -5.01 -3.95 -9.34
N PHE A 122 -3.68 -4.03 -9.49
CA PHE A 122 -3.00 -5.09 -10.19
C PHE A 122 -2.17 -5.90 -9.19
N ASN A 123 -2.59 -7.14 -8.94
CA ASN A 123 -1.84 -8.10 -8.16
C ASN A 123 -0.83 -8.86 -9.05
N LEU A 124 0.04 -9.66 -8.44
CA LEU A 124 1.12 -10.39 -9.13
C LEU A 124 2.12 -9.51 -9.88
N ILE A 125 2.23 -8.22 -9.52
CA ILE A 125 3.18 -7.28 -10.12
C ILE A 125 4.13 -6.76 -9.03
N SER A 126 5.43 -6.95 -9.27
CA SER A 126 6.50 -6.37 -8.47
C SER A 126 6.93 -5.03 -9.02
N VAL A 127 7.28 -4.11 -8.13
CA VAL A 127 7.99 -2.88 -8.46
C VAL A 127 9.48 -3.14 -8.31
N GLU A 128 10.23 -3.05 -9.41
CA GLU A 128 11.67 -3.34 -9.43
C GLU A 128 12.53 -2.07 -9.31
N ASP A 129 11.98 -0.95 -9.78
CA ASP A 129 12.64 0.34 -9.78
C ASP A 129 11.63 1.50 -9.84
N VAL A 130 12.14 2.72 -9.90
CA VAL A 130 11.37 3.96 -10.03
C VAL A 130 11.74 4.70 -11.31
N MET A 131 10.77 5.41 -11.88
CA MET A 131 11.06 6.38 -12.95
C MET A 131 11.50 7.71 -12.34
N ILE A 132 12.60 8.29 -12.83
CA ILE A 132 13.12 9.58 -12.38
C ILE A 132 13.23 10.60 -13.52
N ARG A 133 12.89 11.86 -13.23
CA ARG A 133 13.14 13.02 -14.10
C ARG A 133 13.56 14.20 -13.24
N LYS A 134 14.71 14.83 -13.55
CA LYS A 134 15.24 15.99 -12.83
C LYS A 134 15.20 15.83 -11.28
N GLU A 135 15.70 14.69 -10.79
CA GLU A 135 15.73 14.33 -9.35
C GLU A 135 14.35 14.20 -8.67
N LYS A 136 13.27 14.05 -9.45
CA LYS A 136 11.93 13.75 -8.94
C LYS A 136 11.48 12.36 -9.40
N ILE A 137 10.85 11.60 -8.51
CA ILE A 137 10.17 10.35 -8.85
C ILE A 137 8.89 10.70 -9.61
N THR A 138 8.73 10.10 -10.80
CA THR A 138 7.62 10.38 -11.73
C THR A 138 6.90 9.11 -12.18
N GLY A 139 7.10 7.99 -11.48
CA GLY A 139 6.54 6.71 -11.89
C GLY A 139 7.27 5.51 -11.32
N LEU A 140 6.87 4.33 -11.79
CA LEU A 140 7.36 3.04 -11.33
C LEU A 140 7.87 2.20 -12.51
N VAL A 141 8.78 1.28 -12.20
CA VAL A 141 9.26 0.24 -13.10
C VAL A 141 8.74 -1.09 -12.57
N LEU A 142 7.99 -1.80 -13.41
CA LEU A 142 7.15 -2.94 -13.05
C LEU A 142 7.58 -4.19 -13.79
N ASN A 143 7.47 -5.33 -13.11
CA ASN A 143 7.55 -6.63 -13.73
C ASN A 143 6.54 -7.58 -13.10
N TRP A 144 6.21 -8.66 -13.79
CA TRP A 144 5.43 -9.72 -13.18
C TRP A 144 6.23 -10.35 -12.05
N SER A 145 5.61 -10.55 -10.88
CA SER A 145 6.27 -11.20 -9.74
C SER A 145 6.81 -12.59 -10.11
N ALA A 146 6.15 -13.28 -11.05
CA ALA A 146 6.59 -14.57 -11.57
C ALA A 146 7.99 -14.52 -12.21
N VAL A 147 8.35 -13.42 -12.89
CA VAL A 147 9.68 -13.24 -13.49
C VAL A 147 10.76 -13.22 -12.42
N GLN A 148 10.52 -12.50 -11.31
CA GLN A 148 11.45 -12.45 -10.18
C GLN A 148 11.54 -13.79 -9.46
N LEU A 149 10.41 -14.45 -9.20
CA LEU A 149 10.36 -15.76 -8.54
C LEU A 149 11.10 -16.84 -9.34
N ALA A 150 10.94 -16.83 -10.67
CA ALA A 150 11.60 -17.75 -11.58
C ALA A 150 13.03 -17.31 -11.94
N LYS A 151 13.49 -16.13 -11.49
CA LYS A 151 14.80 -15.55 -11.79
C LYS A 151 15.08 -15.45 -13.30
N LEU A 152 14.07 -15.10 -14.09
CA LEU A 152 14.20 -14.96 -15.54
C LEU A 152 14.87 -13.62 -15.91
N HIS A 153 15.60 -13.60 -17.02
CA HIS A 153 16.17 -12.39 -17.59
C HIS A 153 15.17 -11.76 -18.57
N VAL A 154 14.19 -11.02 -18.03
CA VAL A 154 13.17 -10.30 -18.80
C VAL A 154 13.10 -8.86 -18.31
N ASP A 155 13.23 -7.92 -19.24
CA ASP A 155 13.21 -6.49 -18.92
C ASP A 155 11.84 -6.03 -18.40
N PRO A 156 11.80 -5.07 -17.46
CA PRO A 156 10.57 -4.52 -16.92
C PRO A 156 9.95 -3.44 -17.83
N MET A 157 8.70 -3.08 -17.55
CA MET A 157 7.99 -1.96 -18.18
C MET A 157 7.77 -0.82 -17.20
N THR A 158 7.27 0.34 -17.66
CA THR A 158 7.14 1.53 -16.81
C THR A 158 5.75 2.14 -16.82
N ILE A 159 5.35 2.75 -15.71
CA ILE A 159 4.13 3.57 -15.60
C ILE A 159 4.43 4.95 -15.04
N ARG A 160 3.75 5.98 -15.54
CA ARG A 160 3.90 7.36 -15.07
C ARG A 160 2.90 7.66 -13.96
N ALA A 161 3.38 8.30 -12.89
CA ALA A 161 2.55 8.79 -11.80
C ALA A 161 3.01 10.19 -11.36
N LYS A 162 2.07 11.07 -11.01
CA LYS A 162 2.42 12.38 -10.41
C LYS A 162 3.00 12.21 -9.01
N TYR A 163 2.49 11.20 -8.29
CA TYR A 163 2.90 10.82 -6.94
C TYR A 163 3.01 9.31 -6.80
N VAL A 164 4.04 8.84 -6.10
CA VAL A 164 4.20 7.44 -5.71
C VAL A 164 4.04 7.32 -4.20
N ILE A 165 3.30 6.32 -3.74
CA ILE A 165 3.15 5.99 -2.32
C ILE A 165 3.75 4.61 -2.05
N ASP A 166 4.81 4.55 -1.24
CA ASP A 166 5.33 3.31 -0.69
C ASP A 166 4.48 2.89 0.53
N ALA A 167 3.74 1.81 0.36
CA ALA A 167 2.94 1.14 1.38
C ALA A 167 3.40 -0.32 1.58
N THR A 168 4.67 -0.63 1.27
CA THR A 168 5.23 -2.00 1.30
C THR A 168 5.54 -2.52 2.70
N GLY A 169 5.15 -1.77 3.73
CA GLY A 169 5.29 -2.17 5.13
C GLY A 169 6.71 -2.00 5.64
N HIS A 170 7.16 -2.92 6.48
CA HIS A 170 8.45 -2.85 7.18
C HIS A 170 9.64 -2.72 6.22
N ASP A 171 9.53 -3.28 5.02
CA ASP A 171 10.63 -3.30 4.09
C ASP A 171 10.87 -1.96 3.38
N ALA A 172 9.87 -1.09 3.26
CA ALA A 172 9.97 0.20 2.54
C ALA A 172 10.74 0.07 1.21
N GLU A 173 10.31 -0.87 0.38
CA GLU A 173 11.05 -1.41 -0.76
C GLU A 173 11.36 -0.35 -1.81
N VAL A 174 10.41 0.54 -2.08
CA VAL A 174 10.59 1.63 -3.05
C VAL A 174 11.62 2.62 -2.51
N VAL A 175 11.58 2.89 -1.21
CA VAL A 175 12.56 3.77 -0.56
C VAL A 175 13.95 3.14 -0.55
N LYS A 176 14.07 1.83 -0.28
CA LYS A 176 15.35 1.10 -0.38
C LYS A 176 15.94 1.19 -1.79
N ILE A 177 15.12 1.06 -2.83
CA ILE A 177 15.53 1.26 -4.22
C ILE A 177 16.11 2.66 -4.41
N VAL A 178 15.37 3.70 -3.97
CA VAL A 178 15.80 5.10 -4.08
C VAL A 178 17.12 5.34 -3.38
N VAL A 179 17.27 4.94 -2.11
CA VAL A 179 18.52 5.11 -1.36
C VAL A 179 19.68 4.40 -2.05
N ARG A 180 19.47 3.16 -2.52
CA ARG A 180 20.50 2.35 -3.15
C ARG A 180 20.97 2.91 -4.50
N LYS A 181 20.05 3.40 -5.34
CA LYS A 181 20.35 3.82 -6.72
C LYS A 181 20.60 5.32 -6.88
N ILE A 182 19.94 6.16 -6.09
CA ILE A 182 20.04 7.62 -6.16
C ILE A 182 20.97 8.16 -5.06
N GLY A 183 21.11 7.44 -3.94
CA GLY A 183 21.93 7.82 -2.80
C GLY A 183 21.12 8.36 -1.63
N LYS A 184 21.84 8.76 -0.56
CA LYS A 184 21.27 9.21 0.72
C LYS A 184 20.70 10.63 0.62
N LYS A 185 19.55 10.76 -0.05
CA LYS A 185 18.85 12.04 -0.30
C LYS A 185 17.43 12.07 0.29
N LEU A 186 17.09 11.17 1.20
CA LEU A 186 15.79 11.20 1.87
C LEU A 186 15.65 12.44 2.76
N TYR A 187 14.42 12.87 3.03
CA TYR A 187 14.12 13.96 3.96
C TYR A 187 14.27 13.57 5.45
N THR A 188 15.12 12.58 5.74
CA THR A 188 15.51 12.17 7.08
C THR A 188 16.71 12.99 7.53
N LYS A 189 17.06 12.92 8.82
CA LYS A 189 18.22 13.64 9.37
C LYS A 189 19.56 13.20 8.75
N THR A 190 19.62 11.99 8.20
CA THR A 190 20.84 11.36 7.68
C THR A 190 20.86 11.26 6.16
N GLY A 191 19.77 11.64 5.48
CA GLY A 191 19.55 11.33 4.07
C GLY A 191 19.23 9.85 3.80
N ASP A 192 19.30 8.99 4.80
CA ASP A 192 19.14 7.53 4.73
C ASP A 192 17.94 7.06 5.57
N MET A 193 17.54 5.80 5.43
CA MET A 193 16.54 5.20 6.32
C MET A 193 17.06 5.14 7.76
N LEU A 194 16.25 5.59 8.72
CA LEU A 194 16.59 5.54 10.14
C LEU A 194 16.30 4.18 10.79
N GLY A 195 15.47 3.35 10.15
CA GLY A 195 15.19 1.97 10.56
C GLY A 195 14.09 1.83 11.61
N GLU A 196 13.37 0.72 11.54
CA GLU A 196 12.41 0.30 12.57
C GLU A 196 13.12 -0.03 13.89
N LYS A 197 12.50 0.35 15.02
CA LYS A 197 12.93 0.02 16.38
C LYS A 197 12.13 -1.15 16.97
N PRO A 198 12.62 -1.77 18.07
CA PRO A 198 11.89 -2.80 18.81
C PRO A 198 10.46 -2.38 19.22
N MET A 199 9.66 -3.35 19.65
CA MET A 199 8.23 -3.16 19.86
C MET A 199 7.92 -2.20 21.01
N TRP A 200 7.12 -1.18 20.70
CA TRP A 200 6.45 -0.31 21.67
C TRP A 200 5.18 0.23 21.01
N ALA A 201 4.06 -0.47 21.22
CA ALA A 201 2.83 -0.25 20.46
C ALA A 201 2.30 1.19 20.51
N GLU A 202 2.20 1.76 21.71
CA GLU A 202 1.68 3.11 21.88
C GLU A 202 2.49 4.17 21.11
N VAL A 203 3.82 4.12 21.23
CA VAL A 203 4.72 5.07 20.54
C VAL A 203 4.75 4.77 19.04
N GLY A 204 4.81 3.49 18.66
CA GLY A 204 4.83 3.06 17.26
C GLY A 204 3.61 3.54 16.48
N GLU A 205 2.40 3.38 17.04
CA GLU A 205 1.14 3.84 16.45
C GLU A 205 1.10 5.36 16.27
N LYS A 206 1.55 6.13 17.27
CA LYS A 206 1.65 7.59 17.19
C LYS A 206 2.68 8.05 16.16
N ASP A 207 3.86 7.43 16.15
CA ASP A 207 4.96 7.77 15.26
C ASP A 207 4.63 7.48 13.80
N ILE A 208 3.89 6.41 13.49
CA ILE A 208 3.45 6.13 12.11
C ILE A 208 2.75 7.37 11.52
N ILE A 209 1.79 7.95 12.25
CA ILE A 209 1.00 9.08 11.75
C ILE A 209 1.89 10.29 11.51
N LYS A 210 2.78 10.58 12.45
CA LYS A 210 3.75 11.68 12.34
C LYS A 210 4.73 11.48 11.17
N ASN A 211 5.14 10.24 10.94
CA ASN A 211 6.10 9.84 9.92
C ASN A 211 5.48 9.63 8.54
N THR A 212 4.14 9.65 8.44
CA THR A 212 3.40 9.57 7.18
C THR A 212 3.47 10.91 6.45
N LYS A 213 4.32 10.99 5.43
CA LYS A 213 4.63 12.20 4.65
C LYS A 213 5.46 11.88 3.41
N GLU A 214 5.81 12.91 2.65
CA GLU A 214 6.82 12.82 1.58
C GLU A 214 8.20 12.52 2.17
N CYS A 215 8.95 11.59 1.58
CA CYS A 215 10.31 11.25 2.02
C CYS A 215 11.40 11.56 0.98
N TYR A 216 11.01 11.81 -0.27
CA TYR A 216 11.87 12.23 -1.39
C TYR A 216 10.97 12.88 -2.45
N PRO A 217 11.42 13.81 -3.31
CA PRO A 217 10.55 14.47 -4.27
C PRO A 217 9.71 13.49 -5.11
N GLY A 218 8.38 13.55 -4.95
CA GLY A 218 7.42 12.68 -5.63
C GLY A 218 7.18 11.30 -4.98
N LEU A 219 7.88 10.97 -3.89
CA LEU A 219 7.75 9.71 -3.16
C LEU A 219 7.25 9.95 -1.73
N TYR A 220 6.09 9.39 -1.45
CA TYR A 220 5.37 9.47 -0.20
C TYR A 220 5.34 8.10 0.46
N ILE A 221 5.18 8.06 1.78
CA ILE A 221 5.16 6.80 2.53
C ILE A 221 4.00 6.75 3.52
N CYS A 222 3.47 5.55 3.73
CA CYS A 222 2.42 5.28 4.70
C CYS A 222 2.56 3.89 5.32
N GLY A 223 1.79 3.64 6.40
CA GLY A 223 1.88 2.41 7.18
C GLY A 223 3.27 2.23 7.80
N MET A 224 3.71 0.98 7.93
CA MET A 224 5.01 0.65 8.55
C MET A 224 6.23 1.18 7.79
N ALA A 225 6.10 1.46 6.50
CA ALA A 225 7.17 2.11 5.74
C ALA A 225 7.54 3.47 6.38
N SER A 226 6.57 4.16 6.98
CA SER A 226 6.78 5.42 7.68
C SER A 226 7.81 5.30 8.81
N ASN A 227 7.65 4.30 9.69
CA ASN A 227 8.59 4.09 10.80
C ASN A 227 9.90 3.44 10.36
N ALA A 228 9.88 2.63 9.30
CA ALA A 228 11.11 2.10 8.72
C ALA A 228 12.01 3.21 8.15
N VAL A 229 11.42 4.26 7.57
CA VAL A 229 12.17 5.36 6.95
C VAL A 229 12.55 6.44 7.95
N PHE A 230 11.60 6.95 8.73
CA PHE A 230 11.83 8.06 9.67
C PHE A 230 12.19 7.62 11.09
N GLY A 231 12.26 6.32 11.33
CA GLY A 231 12.56 5.75 12.64
C GLY A 231 11.34 5.77 13.55
N GLY A 232 11.08 4.63 14.16
CA GLY A 232 9.98 4.48 15.12
C GLY A 232 9.83 3.03 15.55
N PRO A 233 9.28 2.76 16.74
CA PRO A 233 8.95 1.42 17.18
C PRO A 233 7.94 0.72 16.26
N ARG A 234 8.03 -0.60 16.17
CA ARG A 234 6.89 -1.44 15.71
C ARG A 234 5.80 -1.55 16.78
N MET A 235 4.60 -1.92 16.36
CA MET A 235 3.42 -2.01 17.25
C MET A 235 2.84 -3.40 17.41
N GLY A 236 3.27 -4.37 16.61
CA GLY A 236 2.71 -5.72 16.68
C GLY A 236 1.30 -5.78 16.07
N PRO A 237 0.40 -6.64 16.58
CA PRO A 237 -0.89 -6.96 15.94
C PRO A 237 -2.01 -5.93 16.23
N ILE A 238 -1.67 -4.65 16.25
CA ILE A 238 -2.61 -3.52 16.29
C ILE A 238 -2.48 -2.75 14.97
N PHE A 239 -3.61 -2.40 14.36
CA PHE A 239 -3.65 -1.94 12.95
C PHE A 239 -4.25 -0.54 12.78
N GLY A 240 -4.54 0.17 13.86
CA GLY A 240 -5.17 1.49 13.81
C GLY A 240 -4.33 2.52 13.07
N GLY A 241 -3.03 2.57 13.37
CA GLY A 241 -2.05 3.44 12.76
C GLY A 241 -1.91 3.20 11.26
N MET A 242 -2.10 1.97 10.78
CA MET A 242 -2.11 1.66 9.35
C MET A 242 -3.26 2.37 8.62
N LEU A 243 -4.48 2.26 9.14
CA LEU A 243 -5.67 2.87 8.53
C LEU A 243 -5.59 4.41 8.59
N LEU A 244 -5.24 4.93 9.76
CA LEU A 244 -5.10 6.37 10.00
C LEU A 244 -3.98 6.97 9.14
N SER A 245 -2.86 6.26 8.97
CA SER A 245 -1.79 6.63 8.04
C SER A 245 -2.25 6.67 6.59
N GLY A 246 -2.94 5.63 6.12
CA GLY A 246 -3.51 5.61 4.78
C GLY A 246 -4.49 6.77 4.54
N LYS A 247 -5.33 7.09 5.53
CA LYS A 247 -6.21 8.27 5.46
C LYS A 247 -5.42 9.57 5.41
N ARG A 248 -4.40 9.73 6.25
CA ARG A 248 -3.55 10.93 6.30
C ARG A 248 -2.83 11.18 4.98
N ILE A 249 -2.21 10.16 4.40
CA ILE A 249 -1.42 10.34 3.16
C ILE A 249 -2.31 10.79 1.99
N SER A 250 -3.58 10.36 1.98
CA SER A 250 -4.57 10.82 0.99
C SER A 250 -4.83 12.34 1.05
N GLY A 251 -4.57 12.99 2.20
CA GLY A 251 -4.70 14.44 2.38
C GLY A 251 -3.46 15.24 1.98
N LEU A 252 -2.32 14.57 1.83
CA LEU A 252 -1.04 15.19 1.46
C LEU A 252 -0.75 15.10 -0.04
N VAL A 253 -1.42 14.17 -0.73
CA VAL A 253 -1.31 13.95 -2.17
C VAL A 253 -2.54 14.55 -2.85
N THR A 254 -2.37 15.67 -3.55
CA THR A 254 -3.47 16.51 -4.08
C THR A 254 -3.57 16.55 -5.59
#